data_AF-A0A2K8SK54-F1
#
_entry.id   AF-A0A2K8SK54-F1
#
_cell.length_a   1.000
_cell.length_b   1.000
_cell.length_c   1.000
_cell.angle_alpha   90.00
_cell.angle_beta   90.00
_cell.angle_gamma   90.00
#
_symmetry.space_group_name_H-M   'P 1'
#
loop_
_entity.id
_entity.type
_entity.pdbx_description
1 polymer ?
#
loop_
_entity_poly.entity_id
_entity_poly.type
_entity_poly.pdbx_seq_one_letter_code
_entity_poly.pdbx_strand_id
1 'polypeptide(L)'
;MTQSFMLTQETISTFQAQVELFEKCLHCPNAQHEASAKLAEIANTTGISQDELRQKIAQLLQKLDKLVKLLKKIRERANEGQAVLYFVKSNFLLKEILDDGYWVFYWGEDVKKTFEELTLGSVALYKDLKKAVSLETPKKDINYVVVETLKHSLKSLIEAGLRVNAFSQEEVNAFDLGDITPQESETMLIFLLTIKKWEPVYKRLAAS
;
A
#
# COMPACT_ATOMS: atom_id res chain seq x y z
N MET A 1 2.42 14.91 14.06
CA MET A 1 1.68 14.33 12.91
C MET A 1 2.45 13.26 12.14
N THR A 2 3.78 13.14 12.31
CA THR A 2 4.64 12.18 11.57
C THR A 2 4.82 10.80 12.21
N GLN A 3 4.35 10.59 13.45
CA GLN A 3 4.54 9.32 14.18
C GLN A 3 3.46 8.27 13.90
N SER A 4 2.29 8.62 13.34
CA SER A 4 1.22 7.65 13.03
C SER A 4 1.29 7.12 11.60
N PHE A 5 2.41 7.36 10.93
CA PHE A 5 2.56 7.17 9.52
C PHE A 5 3.29 5.85 9.24
N MET A 6 2.55 4.91 8.65
CA MET A 6 2.99 3.66 8.04
C MET A 6 3.20 2.50 9.02
N LEU A 7 2.87 1.30 8.52
CA LEU A 7 3.70 0.10 8.66
C LEU A 7 5.00 0.40 9.38
N THR A 8 5.19 -0.20 10.55
CA THR A 8 6.50 -0.13 11.17
C THR A 8 7.51 -0.62 10.14
N GLN A 9 8.68 0.04 10.10
CA GLN A 9 9.73 -0.40 9.18
C GLN A 9 10.08 -1.87 9.43
N GLU A 10 9.91 -2.31 10.67
CA GLU A 10 9.95 -3.71 11.10
C GLU A 10 8.96 -4.59 10.32
N THR A 11 7.68 -4.26 10.23
CA THR A 11 6.70 -5.04 9.45
C THR A 11 7.11 -5.20 7.98
N ILE A 12 7.63 -4.15 7.35
CA ILE A 12 8.07 -4.22 5.94
C ILE A 12 9.36 -5.03 5.82
N SER A 13 10.32 -4.83 6.72
CA SER A 13 11.58 -5.59 6.74
C SER A 13 11.34 -7.08 6.96
N THR A 14 10.45 -7.45 7.87
CA THR A 14 10.04 -8.85 8.10
C THR A 14 9.47 -9.45 6.83
N PHE A 15 8.59 -8.71 6.15
CA PHE A 15 8.04 -9.16 4.89
C PHE A 15 9.09 -9.31 3.79
N GLN A 16 9.99 -8.33 3.64
CA GLN A 16 11.08 -8.39 2.68
C GLN A 16 12.00 -9.59 2.92
N ALA A 17 12.39 -9.84 4.18
CA ALA A 17 13.21 -10.98 4.55
C ALA A 17 12.56 -12.32 4.17
N GLN A 18 11.23 -12.42 4.32
CA GLN A 18 10.47 -13.62 3.95
C GLN A 18 10.44 -13.81 2.42
N VAL A 19 10.25 -12.75 1.64
CA VAL A 19 10.27 -12.83 0.18
C VAL A 19 11.67 -13.13 -0.36
N GLU A 20 12.72 -12.56 0.24
CA GLU A 20 14.11 -12.87 -0.09
C GLU A 20 14.48 -14.34 0.20
N LEU A 21 13.88 -14.92 1.25
CA LEU A 21 14.02 -16.34 1.53
C LEU A 21 13.47 -17.18 0.37
N PHE A 22 12.28 -16.85 -0.12
CA PHE A 22 11.68 -17.54 -1.27
C PHE A 22 12.51 -17.40 -2.54
N GLU A 23 13.06 -16.22 -2.81
CA GLU A 23 13.98 -16.05 -3.93
C GLU A 23 15.20 -16.98 -3.81
N LYS A 24 15.82 -17.08 -2.62
CA LYS A 24 16.96 -17.99 -2.38
C LYS A 24 16.60 -19.46 -2.58
N CYS A 25 15.43 -19.90 -2.13
CA CYS A 25 14.95 -21.27 -2.30
C CYS A 25 14.69 -21.64 -3.76
N LEU A 26 14.24 -20.68 -4.59
CA LEU A 26 14.09 -20.89 -6.04
C LEU A 26 15.43 -21.06 -6.77
N HIS A 27 16.51 -20.45 -6.27
CA HIS A 27 17.84 -20.55 -6.88
C HIS A 27 18.65 -21.75 -6.35
N CYS A 28 18.32 -22.23 -5.15
CA CYS A 28 18.99 -23.36 -4.48
C CYS A 28 17.94 -24.30 -3.84
N PRO A 29 17.55 -25.40 -4.51
CA PRO A 29 16.55 -26.34 -3.99
C PRO A 29 16.89 -26.95 -2.61
N ASN A 30 18.18 -26.96 -2.25
CA ASN A 30 18.70 -27.43 -0.97
C ASN A 30 18.66 -26.38 0.15
N ALA A 31 18.30 -25.12 -0.15
CA ALA A 31 18.08 -24.11 0.87
C ALA A 31 16.68 -24.30 1.46
N GLN A 32 16.60 -24.88 2.67
CA GLN A 32 15.41 -25.04 3.50
C GLN A 32 14.22 -25.76 2.82
N HIS A 33 14.08 -27.05 3.12
CA HIS A 33 12.99 -27.91 2.64
C HIS A 33 11.58 -27.32 2.82
N GLU A 34 11.33 -26.57 3.89
CA GLU A 34 10.03 -25.97 4.20
C GLU A 34 9.63 -24.86 3.22
N ALA A 35 10.55 -23.95 2.90
CA ALA A 35 10.30 -22.87 1.93
C ALA A 35 10.16 -23.39 0.49
N SER A 36 10.94 -24.40 0.11
CA SER A 36 10.82 -25.08 -1.20
C SER A 36 9.50 -25.84 -1.34
N ALA A 37 9.05 -26.55 -0.30
CA ALA A 37 7.76 -27.24 -0.30
C ALA A 37 6.59 -26.25 -0.49
N LYS A 38 6.71 -25.05 0.08
CA LYS A 38 5.67 -24.02 -0.05
C LYS A 38 5.65 -23.33 -1.39
N LEU A 39 6.80 -23.08 -1.99
CA LEU A 39 6.83 -22.58 -3.37
C LEU A 39 6.12 -23.56 -4.31
N ALA A 40 6.26 -24.86 -4.08
CA ALA A 40 5.50 -25.88 -4.80
C ALA A 40 3.99 -25.85 -4.46
N GLU A 41 3.62 -25.66 -3.19
CA GLU A 41 2.22 -25.48 -2.78
C GLU A 41 1.59 -24.23 -3.44
N ILE A 42 2.27 -23.09 -3.43
CA ILE A 42 1.81 -21.84 -4.06
C ILE A 42 1.66 -22.04 -5.57
N ALA A 43 2.66 -22.63 -6.24
CA ALA A 43 2.59 -22.94 -7.67
C ALA A 43 1.37 -23.82 -8.00
N ASN A 44 1.16 -24.88 -7.23
CA ASN A 44 0.02 -25.80 -7.41
C ASN A 44 -1.33 -25.13 -7.12
N THR A 45 -1.42 -24.31 -6.08
CA THR A 45 -2.69 -23.67 -5.66
C THR A 45 -3.08 -22.54 -6.60
N THR A 46 -2.10 -21.81 -7.14
CA THR A 46 -2.32 -20.71 -8.07
C THR A 46 -2.29 -21.13 -9.55
N GLY A 47 -1.90 -22.37 -9.84
CA GLY A 47 -1.81 -22.91 -11.20
C GLY A 47 -0.71 -22.28 -12.05
N ILE A 48 0.30 -21.64 -11.44
CA ILE A 48 1.39 -20.96 -12.14
C ILE A 48 2.64 -21.84 -12.19
N SER A 49 3.41 -21.69 -13.27
CA SER A 49 4.69 -22.38 -13.42
C SER A 49 5.75 -21.87 -12.43
N GLN A 50 6.82 -22.64 -12.21
CA GLN A 50 7.94 -22.20 -11.36
C GLN A 50 8.65 -20.95 -11.92
N ASP A 51 8.73 -20.81 -13.26
CA ASP A 51 9.32 -19.64 -13.88
C ASP A 51 8.45 -18.39 -13.67
N GLU A 52 7.13 -18.52 -13.80
CA GLU A 52 6.19 -17.44 -13.47
C GLU A 52 6.24 -17.08 -11.98
N LEU A 53 6.35 -18.07 -11.09
CA LEU A 53 6.52 -17.87 -9.65
C LEU A 53 7.78 -17.05 -9.34
N ARG A 54 8.90 -17.38 -10.00
CA ARG A 54 10.17 -16.65 -9.86
C ARG A 54 10.07 -15.22 -10.35
N GLN A 55 9.42 -15.00 -11.50
CA GLN A 55 9.20 -13.64 -12.01
C GLN A 55 8.32 -12.82 -11.07
N LYS A 56 7.24 -13.41 -10.52
CA LYS A 56 6.37 -12.76 -9.56
C LYS A 56 7.10 -12.36 -8.28
N ILE A 57 7.94 -13.25 -7.73
CA ILE A 57 8.75 -12.95 -6.54
C ILE A 57 9.74 -11.81 -6.82
N ALA A 58 10.43 -11.84 -7.96
CA ALA A 58 11.37 -10.78 -8.33
C ALA A 58 10.66 -9.41 -8.47
N GLN A 59 9.48 -9.39 -9.11
CA GLN A 59 8.67 -8.18 -9.23
C GLN A 59 8.20 -7.66 -7.87
N LEU A 60 7.77 -8.55 -6.99
CA LEU A 60 7.36 -8.20 -5.62
C LEU A 60 8.51 -7.57 -4.83
N LEU A 61 9.70 -8.16 -4.87
CA LEU A 61 10.90 -7.59 -4.23
C LEU A 61 11.22 -6.19 -4.75
N GLN A 62 11.14 -5.98 -6.07
CA GLN A 62 11.34 -4.65 -6.65
C GLN A 62 10.30 -3.63 -6.17
N LYS A 63 9.03 -4.04 -6.08
CA LYS A 63 7.95 -3.17 -5.59
C LYS A 63 8.13 -2.84 -4.11
N LEU A 64 8.56 -3.80 -3.28
CA LEU A 64 8.83 -3.57 -1.87
C LEU A 64 10.02 -2.65 -1.63
N ASP A 65 11.13 -2.83 -2.35
CA ASP A 65 12.27 -1.91 -2.27
C ASP A 65 11.86 -0.49 -2.67
N LYS A 66 11.07 -0.36 -3.74
CA LYS A 66 10.51 0.95 -4.15
C LYS A 66 9.60 1.53 -3.07
N LEU A 67 8.77 0.72 -2.41
CA LEU A 67 7.92 1.15 -1.31
C LEU A 67 8.76 1.67 -0.14
N VAL A 68 9.74 0.89 0.34
CA VAL A 68 10.66 1.30 1.42
C VAL A 68 11.35 2.63 1.09
N LYS A 69 11.84 2.79 -0.15
CA LYS A 69 12.46 4.04 -0.61
C LYS A 69 11.49 5.22 -0.56
N LEU A 70 10.21 5.04 -0.90
CA LEU A 70 9.20 6.09 -0.79
C LEU A 70 8.90 6.43 0.68
N LEU A 71 8.79 5.42 1.55
CA LEU A 71 8.54 5.64 2.98
C LEU A 71 9.68 6.37 3.66
N LYS A 72 10.92 5.99 3.34
CA LYS A 72 12.12 6.68 3.80
C LYS A 72 12.09 8.16 3.37
N LYS A 73 11.73 8.44 2.11
CA LYS A 73 11.57 9.81 1.62
C LYS A 73 10.48 10.59 2.35
N ILE A 74 9.40 9.96 2.79
CA ILE A 74 8.37 10.64 3.61
C ILE A 74 8.97 11.07 4.96
N ARG A 75 9.72 10.18 5.61
CA ARG A 75 10.37 10.46 6.91
C ARG A 75 11.47 11.51 6.84
N GLU A 76 12.21 11.56 5.73
CA GLU A 76 13.37 12.44 5.56
C GLU A 76 13.04 13.86 5.08
N ARG A 77 11.79 14.17 4.71
CA ARG A 77 11.45 15.45 4.06
C ARG A 77 11.01 16.52 5.05
N ALA A 78 11.56 17.73 4.85
CA ALA A 78 11.18 18.95 5.56
C ALA A 78 9.98 19.71 4.94
N ASN A 79 9.59 19.41 3.69
CA ASN A 79 8.50 20.10 2.99
C ASN A 79 7.26 19.21 2.88
N GLU A 80 6.16 19.69 3.46
CA GLU A 80 4.85 19.06 3.52
C GLU A 80 4.31 18.61 2.15
N GLY A 81 4.42 19.44 1.11
CA GLY A 81 3.90 19.10 -0.22
C GLY A 81 4.66 17.96 -0.91
N GLN A 82 5.97 17.82 -0.65
CA GLN A 82 6.75 16.69 -1.17
C GLN A 82 6.47 15.40 -0.40
N ALA A 83 6.29 15.50 0.93
CA ALA A 83 5.90 14.37 1.75
C ALA A 83 4.56 13.78 1.29
N VAL A 84 3.56 14.64 1.00
CA VAL A 84 2.25 14.20 0.51
C VAL A 84 2.34 13.57 -0.89
N LEU A 85 3.20 14.06 -1.78
CA LEU A 85 3.42 13.41 -3.07
C LEU A 85 3.99 11.98 -2.92
N TYR A 86 4.97 11.79 -2.03
CA TYR A 86 5.49 10.44 -1.76
C TYR A 86 4.47 9.57 -1.07
N PHE A 87 3.61 10.16 -0.23
CA PHE A 87 2.49 9.47 0.37
C PHE A 87 1.52 8.90 -0.68
N VAL A 88 1.07 9.73 -1.63
CA VAL A 88 0.23 9.29 -2.76
C VAL A 88 0.87 8.09 -3.45
N LYS A 89 2.12 8.25 -3.90
CA LYS A 89 2.85 7.20 -4.62
C LYS A 89 3.00 5.90 -3.81
N SER A 90 3.25 6.02 -2.50
CA SER A 90 3.42 4.84 -1.65
C SER A 90 2.11 4.06 -1.48
N ASN A 91 0.97 4.73 -1.37
CA ASN A 91 -0.33 4.07 -1.22
C ASN A 91 -0.79 3.43 -2.52
N PHE A 92 -0.57 4.08 -3.66
CA PHE A 92 -0.88 3.46 -4.96
C PHE A 92 0.01 2.25 -5.25
N LEU A 93 1.29 2.30 -4.87
CA LEU A 93 2.17 1.14 -4.96
C LEU A 93 1.75 0.01 -4.01
N LEU A 94 1.34 0.33 -2.79
CA LEU A 94 0.78 -0.66 -1.86
C LEU A 94 -0.49 -1.30 -2.42
N LYS A 95 -1.42 -0.48 -2.94
CA LYS A 95 -2.62 -0.95 -3.64
C LYS A 95 -2.27 -1.91 -4.78
N GLU A 96 -1.30 -1.55 -5.63
CA GLU A 96 -0.84 -2.40 -6.72
C GLU A 96 -0.31 -3.75 -6.22
N ILE A 97 0.49 -3.77 -5.14
CA ILE A 97 0.99 -5.01 -4.52
C ILE A 97 -0.17 -5.89 -4.03
N LEU A 98 -1.19 -5.30 -3.43
CA LEU A 98 -2.34 -6.02 -2.88
C LEU A 98 -3.24 -6.59 -3.98
N ASP A 99 -3.52 -5.78 -4.99
CA ASP A 99 -4.41 -6.12 -6.11
C ASP A 99 -3.81 -7.23 -7.00
N ASP A 100 -2.49 -7.21 -7.21
CA ASP A 100 -1.77 -8.22 -8.00
C ASP A 100 -1.73 -9.61 -7.35
N GLY A 101 -2.26 -9.73 -6.13
CA GLY A 101 -2.43 -11.01 -5.46
C GLY A 101 -1.15 -11.54 -4.82
N TYR A 102 -0.15 -10.70 -4.59
CA TYR A 102 1.10 -11.12 -3.94
C TYR A 102 0.91 -11.59 -2.48
N TRP A 103 -0.28 -11.42 -1.90
CA TRP A 103 -0.65 -11.97 -0.60
C TRP A 103 -0.46 -13.49 -0.50
N VAL A 104 -0.49 -14.23 -1.63
CA VAL A 104 -0.24 -15.70 -1.66
C VAL A 104 1.17 -16.07 -1.18
N PHE A 105 2.12 -15.13 -1.24
CA PHE A 105 3.50 -15.33 -0.80
C PHE A 105 3.69 -15.06 0.69
N TYR A 106 2.65 -14.58 1.37
CA TYR A 106 2.74 -14.32 2.80
C TYR A 106 2.32 -15.60 3.55
N TRP A 107 3.27 -16.24 4.24
CA TRP A 107 3.02 -17.44 5.07
C TRP A 107 2.78 -17.11 6.56
N GLY A 108 1.75 -17.71 7.15
CA GLY A 108 1.67 -18.01 8.60
C GLY A 108 0.72 -17.14 9.43
N GLU A 109 0.58 -17.44 10.72
CA GLU A 109 -0.16 -16.57 11.66
C GLU A 109 0.43 -15.15 11.69
N ASP A 110 1.75 -15.02 11.49
CA ASP A 110 2.46 -13.73 11.39
C ASP A 110 1.95 -12.85 10.24
N VAL A 111 1.39 -13.45 9.20
CA VAL A 111 0.86 -12.75 8.03
C VAL A 111 -0.53 -12.24 8.25
N LYS A 112 -1.38 -13.07 8.86
CA LYS A 112 -2.70 -12.66 9.29
C LYS A 112 -2.57 -11.42 10.19
N LYS A 113 -1.67 -11.51 11.17
CA LYS A 113 -1.32 -10.43 12.08
C LYS A 113 -0.73 -9.20 11.36
N THR A 114 0.15 -9.40 10.39
CA THR A 114 0.71 -8.30 9.58
C THR A 114 -0.38 -7.55 8.79
N PHE A 115 -1.31 -8.28 8.15
CA PHE A 115 -2.45 -7.69 7.46
C PHE A 115 -3.39 -6.98 8.42
N GLU A 116 -3.62 -7.57 9.60
CA GLU A 116 -4.42 -6.98 10.65
C GLU A 116 -3.84 -5.64 11.12
N GLU A 117 -2.58 -5.63 11.53
CA GLU A 117 -1.86 -4.45 12.00
C GLU A 117 -1.82 -3.34 10.94
N LEU A 118 -1.51 -3.71 9.69
CA LEU A 118 -1.49 -2.80 8.56
C LEU A 118 -2.85 -2.15 8.32
N THR A 119 -3.90 -2.96 8.26
CA THR A 119 -5.25 -2.48 7.97
C THR A 119 -5.78 -1.65 9.12
N LEU A 120 -5.61 -2.08 10.37
CA LEU A 120 -6.03 -1.33 11.55
C LEU A 120 -5.30 0.01 11.67
N GLY A 121 -4.00 0.05 11.37
CA GLY A 121 -3.23 1.29 11.31
C GLY A 121 -3.78 2.24 10.24
N SER A 122 -4.10 1.74 9.05
CA SER A 122 -4.73 2.52 7.98
C SER A 122 -6.15 2.99 8.33
N VAL A 123 -6.96 2.15 8.99
CA VAL A 123 -8.31 2.51 9.49
C VAL A 123 -8.23 3.66 10.50
N ALA A 124 -7.34 3.55 11.49
CA ALA A 124 -7.17 4.58 12.51
C ALA A 124 -6.76 5.91 11.87
N LEU A 125 -5.75 5.89 11.00
CA LEU A 125 -5.30 7.08 10.27
C LEU A 125 -6.43 7.70 9.43
N TYR A 126 -7.18 6.88 8.70
CA TYR A 126 -8.32 7.35 7.90
C TYR A 126 -9.37 8.03 8.78
N LYS A 127 -9.77 7.42 9.90
CA LYS A 127 -10.76 7.99 10.83
C LYS A 127 -10.30 9.33 11.41
N ASP A 128 -9.03 9.41 11.82
CA ASP A 128 -8.49 10.63 12.41
C ASP A 128 -8.46 11.78 11.40
N LEU A 129 -8.03 11.50 10.17
CA LEU A 129 -8.00 12.50 9.10
C LEU A 129 -9.39 12.87 8.59
N LYS A 130 -10.31 11.90 8.52
CA LYS A 130 -11.70 12.16 8.13
C LYS A 130 -12.40 13.11 9.10
N LYS A 131 -12.09 13.05 10.39
CA LYS A 131 -12.60 14.02 11.38
C LYS A 131 -12.07 15.43 11.15
N ALA A 132 -10.85 15.55 10.61
CA ALA A 132 -10.23 16.84 10.28
C ALA A 132 -10.70 17.42 8.93
N VAL A 133 -11.30 16.61 8.05
CA VAL A 133 -11.81 17.01 6.73
C VAL A 133 -13.33 17.19 6.79
N SER A 134 -13.81 18.42 6.56
CA SER A 134 -15.24 18.70 6.39
C SER A 134 -15.70 18.44 4.94
N LEU A 135 -17.01 18.25 4.73
CA LEU A 135 -17.61 18.17 3.39
C LEU A 135 -17.31 19.40 2.50
N GLU A 136 -17.01 20.54 3.12
CA GLU A 136 -16.68 21.81 2.45
C GLU A 136 -15.19 21.95 2.12
N THR A 137 -14.37 20.95 2.47
CA THR A 137 -12.92 21.02 2.25
C THR A 137 -12.64 21.08 0.75
N PRO A 138 -11.91 22.10 0.26
CA PRO A 138 -11.62 22.22 -1.16
C PRO A 138 -10.86 21.00 -1.67
N LYS A 139 -11.17 20.52 -2.88
CA LYS A 139 -10.44 19.39 -3.51
C LYS A 139 -8.93 19.62 -3.64
N LYS A 140 -8.48 20.88 -3.63
CA LYS A 140 -7.06 21.27 -3.67
C LYS A 140 -6.38 21.24 -2.30
N ASP A 141 -7.13 20.97 -1.24
CA ASP A 141 -6.59 20.84 0.12
C ASP A 141 -5.77 19.56 0.24
N ILE A 142 -4.66 19.65 0.97
CA ILE A 142 -3.77 18.51 1.21
C ILE A 142 -4.52 17.40 1.95
N ASN A 143 -5.38 17.74 2.91
CA ASN A 143 -6.13 16.76 3.68
C ASN A 143 -7.15 16.02 2.80
N TYR A 144 -7.78 16.70 1.83
CA TYR A 144 -8.61 16.03 0.83
C TYR A 144 -7.78 15.00 0.05
N VAL A 145 -6.63 15.40 -0.48
CA VAL A 145 -5.75 14.49 -1.24
C VAL A 145 -5.31 13.29 -0.40
N VAL A 146 -4.96 13.52 0.87
CA VAL A 146 -4.52 12.45 1.78
C VAL A 146 -5.66 11.48 2.07
N VAL A 147 -6.85 11.96 2.42
CA VAL A 147 -8.03 11.11 2.68
C VAL A 147 -8.41 10.31 1.44
N GLU A 148 -8.42 10.97 0.28
CA GLU A 148 -8.80 10.35 -0.98
C GLU A 148 -7.78 9.28 -1.42
N THR A 149 -6.49 9.53 -1.16
CA THR A 149 -5.42 8.54 -1.34
C THR A 149 -5.62 7.33 -0.42
N LEU A 150 -5.98 7.54 0.85
CA LEU A 150 -6.16 6.45 1.81
C LEU A 150 -7.31 5.52 1.43
N LYS A 151 -8.39 6.05 0.84
CA LYS A 151 -9.50 5.22 0.36
C LYS A 151 -9.04 4.12 -0.60
N HIS A 152 -8.10 4.43 -1.49
CA HIS A 152 -7.54 3.47 -2.45
C HIS A 152 -6.84 2.30 -1.76
N SER A 153 -5.88 2.60 -0.88
CA SER A 153 -5.12 1.55 -0.19
C SER A 153 -5.96 0.80 0.82
N LEU A 154 -6.84 1.49 1.56
CA LEU A 154 -7.73 0.89 2.56
C LEU A 154 -8.69 -0.13 1.95
N LYS A 155 -9.27 0.19 0.78
CA LYS A 155 -10.14 -0.74 0.06
C LYS A 155 -9.39 -2.02 -0.33
N SER A 156 -8.22 -1.90 -0.94
CA SER A 156 -7.42 -3.07 -1.32
C SER A 156 -6.92 -3.86 -0.10
N LEU A 157 -6.63 -3.20 1.02
CA LEU A 157 -6.24 -3.87 2.27
C LEU A 157 -7.38 -4.71 2.85
N ILE A 158 -8.59 -4.15 2.89
CA ILE A 158 -9.78 -4.86 3.37
C ILE A 158 -10.09 -6.05 2.46
N GLU A 159 -10.07 -5.85 1.14
CA GLU A 159 -10.33 -6.91 0.18
C GLU A 159 -9.29 -8.04 0.26
N ALA A 160 -8.00 -7.70 0.36
CA ALA A 160 -6.94 -8.68 0.54
C ALA A 160 -7.06 -9.39 1.90
N GLY A 161 -7.37 -8.65 2.96
CA GLY A 161 -7.57 -9.18 4.32
C GLY A 161 -8.72 -10.19 4.39
N LEU A 162 -9.84 -9.92 3.73
CA LEU A 162 -10.95 -10.87 3.60
C LEU A 162 -10.53 -12.14 2.85
N ARG A 163 -9.75 -12.01 1.76
CA ARG A 163 -9.28 -13.17 0.97
C ARG A 163 -8.35 -14.08 1.76
N VAL A 164 -7.51 -13.52 2.61
CA VAL A 164 -6.59 -14.29 3.46
C VAL A 164 -7.19 -14.68 4.82
N ASN A 165 -8.49 -14.43 5.03
CA ASN A 165 -9.19 -14.64 6.29
C ASN A 165 -8.52 -13.93 7.50
N ALA A 166 -7.89 -12.77 7.24
CA ALA A 166 -7.43 -11.84 8.28
C ALA A 166 -8.60 -11.16 8.98
N PHE A 167 -9.69 -10.93 8.26
CA PHE A 167 -10.91 -10.37 8.80
C PHE A 167 -12.13 -11.15 8.36
N SER A 168 -13.15 -11.16 9.21
CA SER A 168 -14.53 -11.45 8.85
C SER A 168 -15.23 -10.22 8.26
N GLN A 169 -16.35 -10.43 7.58
CA GLN A 169 -17.15 -9.32 7.07
C GLN A 169 -17.74 -8.49 8.21
N GLU A 170 -18.07 -9.12 9.34
CA GLU A 170 -18.56 -8.48 10.55
C GLU A 170 -17.52 -7.52 11.15
N GLU A 171 -16.25 -7.93 11.22
CA GLU A 171 -15.15 -7.08 11.69
C GLU A 171 -14.93 -5.89 10.76
N VAL A 172 -14.96 -6.11 9.45
CA VAL A 172 -14.85 -5.04 8.45
C VAL A 172 -16.01 -4.04 8.59
N ASN A 173 -17.24 -4.53 8.80
CA ASN A 173 -18.40 -3.67 9.01
C ASN A 173 -18.29 -2.86 10.31
N ALA A 174 -17.73 -3.45 11.37
CA ALA A 174 -17.48 -2.78 12.64
C ALA A 174 -16.42 -1.66 12.55
N PHE A 175 -15.63 -1.62 11.47
CA PHE A 175 -14.76 -0.48 11.21
C PHE A 175 -15.51 0.82 10.95
N ASP A 176 -16.80 0.81 10.59
CA ASP A 176 -17.63 2.02 10.44
C ASP A 176 -16.91 3.14 9.65
N LEU A 177 -16.48 2.80 8.43
CA LEU A 177 -15.67 3.68 7.60
C LEU A 177 -16.52 4.66 6.77
N GLY A 178 -17.84 4.44 6.69
CA GLY A 178 -18.72 5.09 5.73
C GLY A 178 -18.32 4.78 4.29
N ASP A 179 -18.55 5.72 3.37
CA ASP A 179 -18.15 5.56 1.98
C ASP A 179 -16.63 5.74 1.80
N ILE A 180 -15.98 4.63 1.45
CA ILE A 180 -14.55 4.58 1.08
C ILE A 180 -14.35 4.42 -0.43
N THR A 181 -15.38 4.63 -1.25
CA THR A 181 -15.26 4.57 -2.71
C THR A 181 -14.36 5.71 -3.18
N PRO A 182 -13.20 5.40 -3.80
CA PRO A 182 -12.34 6.45 -4.31
C PRO A 182 -12.96 7.13 -5.54
N GLN A 183 -12.88 8.45 -5.58
CA GLN A 183 -13.40 9.38 -6.57
C GLN A 183 -12.31 9.89 -7.52
N GLU A 184 -11.04 9.91 -7.08
CA GLU A 184 -9.94 10.50 -7.85
C GLU A 184 -8.89 9.45 -8.19
N SER A 185 -8.30 9.52 -9.39
CA SER A 185 -7.18 8.64 -9.78
C SER A 185 -5.84 9.12 -9.22
N GLU A 186 -4.80 8.28 -9.26
CA GLU A 186 -3.43 8.68 -8.87
C GLU A 186 -2.99 9.95 -9.61
N THR A 187 -3.20 9.99 -10.93
CA THR A 187 -2.83 11.12 -11.78
C THR A 187 -3.57 12.38 -11.35
N MET A 188 -4.86 12.28 -11.03
CA MET A 188 -5.65 13.43 -10.58
C MET A 188 -5.18 13.94 -9.21
N LEU A 189 -4.89 13.04 -8.27
CA LEU A 189 -4.38 13.40 -6.95
C LEU A 189 -3.00 14.08 -7.03
N ILE A 190 -2.10 13.56 -7.88
CA ILE A 190 -0.80 14.20 -8.16
C ILE A 190 -1.02 15.58 -8.82
N PHE A 191 -1.96 15.69 -9.75
CA PHE A 191 -2.29 16.97 -10.38
C PHE A 191 -2.79 17.99 -9.35
N LEU A 192 -3.72 17.62 -8.47
CA LEU A 192 -4.24 18.48 -7.40
C LEU A 192 -3.13 19.00 -6.48
N LEU A 193 -2.13 18.18 -6.16
CA LEU A 193 -0.96 18.61 -5.37
C LEU A 193 -0.03 19.58 -6.10
N THR A 194 0.01 19.51 -7.43
CA THR A 194 0.91 20.32 -8.25
C THR A 194 0.24 21.57 -8.81
N ILE A 195 -1.08 21.68 -8.71
CA ILE A 195 -1.86 22.77 -9.33
C ILE A 195 -1.42 24.16 -8.85
N LYS A 196 -1.06 24.32 -7.57
CA LYS A 196 -0.56 25.61 -7.03
C LYS A 196 0.75 26.06 -7.68
N LYS A 197 1.58 25.12 -8.17
CA LYS A 197 2.82 25.45 -8.89
C LYS A 197 2.55 25.93 -10.31
N TRP A 198 1.47 25.45 -10.92
CA TRP A 198 1.08 25.78 -12.30
C TRP A 198 0.07 26.93 -12.37
N GLU A 199 -0.56 27.29 -11.27
CA GLU A 199 -1.55 28.37 -11.18
C GLU A 199 -1.04 29.72 -11.75
N PRO A 200 0.22 30.15 -11.54
CA PRO A 200 0.75 31.34 -12.21
C PRO A 200 0.94 31.17 -13.73
N VAL A 201 1.21 29.96 -14.20
CA VAL A 201 1.35 29.65 -15.64
C VAL A 201 -0.02 29.70 -16.31
N TYR A 202 -1.02 29.04 -15.72
CA TYR A 202 -2.40 29.05 -16.23
C TYR A 202 -3.02 30.44 -16.21
N LYS A 203 -2.82 31.24 -15.15
CA LYS A 203 -3.30 32.63 -15.11
C LYS A 203 -2.70 33.50 -16.22
N ARG A 204 -1.43 33.26 -16.59
CA ARG A 204 -0.79 33.96 -17.71
C ARG A 204 -1.35 33.52 -19.07
N LEU A 205 -1.57 32.22 -19.26
CA LEU A 205 -2.13 31.66 -20.50
C LEU A 205 -3.62 32.01 -20.69
N ALA A 206 -4.38 32.20 -19.62
CA ALA A 206 -5.78 32.60 -19.70
C ALA A 206 -5.97 34.12 -19.89
N ALA A 207 -4.90 34.90 -19.69
CA ALA A 207 -4.88 36.36 -19.90
C ALA A 207 -4.34 36.76 -21.29
N SER A 208 -3.97 35.77 -22.12
CA SER A 208 -3.54 35.91 -23.52
C SER A 208 -4.61 35.41 -24.47
#